data_AF-A0A194R3B9-F1
#
_entry.id   AF-A0A194R3B9-F1
#
_cell.length_a   1.000
_cell.length_b   1.000
_cell.length_c   1.000
_cell.angle_alpha   90.00
_cell.angle_beta   90.00
_cell.angle_gamma   90.00
#
_symmetry.space_group_name_H-M   'P 1'
#
loop_
_entity.id
_entity.type
_entity.pdbx_description
1 polymer ?
#
loop_
_entity_poly.entity_id
_entity_poly.type
_entity_poly.pdbx_seq_one_letter_code
_entity_poly.pdbx_strand_id
1 'polypeptide(L)'
;MMKKYPDKNIVISPASISCLLAMTLLGSVGRSYDELAGALGFSEDILLNRQNHELFGELLRHVNSDDTWSKTIFADAVFMDSRSQLRDAYRAYLARVYGGEVLTVNFTDSMNVKETINDWVSTQTKGQIDNFLKESLPVSTKVVLLSALYFSGQWARPFLPEHTRKMSFMRVKDKITADLMLNLGQFNYIHSAKDGLHMIAFPYNDSTTTMYALKPRMSNELSLPDLMERLDYSKIDSLINQMTRLDTVVRFPKMEIKSDINLESHLKELGVKSMFDPREANFALMIDTNMVANRTVDEILTRINEGNVEGRRVKNIVNNLMNPGVYVDSVMHEVKIKINEYGTEAVAATSAILARSSEQFYADSPFFMFIRNEKTKLITFSALVFDPTV
;
A
#
# COMPACT_ATOMS: atom_id res chain seq x y z
N MET A 1 2.79 -3.17 14.16
CA MET A 1 4.12 -2.72 13.70
C MET A 1 4.77 -1.67 14.60
N MET A 2 4.15 -0.51 14.87
CA MET A 2 4.77 0.59 15.66
C MET A 2 5.29 0.16 17.05
N LYS A 3 4.54 -0.65 17.79
CA LYS A 3 4.96 -1.15 19.12
C LYS A 3 6.15 -2.11 19.08
N LYS A 4 6.34 -2.80 17.94
CA LYS A 4 7.41 -3.80 17.74
C LYS A 4 8.73 -3.15 17.30
N TYR A 5 8.65 -2.01 16.62
CA TYR A 5 9.81 -1.30 16.08
C TYR A 5 9.66 0.24 16.28
N PRO A 6 9.79 0.74 17.52
CA PRO A 6 9.44 2.12 17.86
C PRO A 6 10.34 3.19 17.21
N ASP A 7 11.53 2.82 16.73
CA ASP A 7 12.53 3.76 16.18
C ASP A 7 12.94 3.42 14.73
N LYS A 8 12.17 2.57 14.03
CA LYS A 8 12.51 2.17 12.65
C LYS A 8 11.60 2.85 11.65
N ASN A 9 12.19 3.28 10.54
CA ASN A 9 11.40 3.63 9.37
C ASN A 9 10.50 2.46 8.98
N ILE A 10 9.24 2.75 8.72
CA ILE A 10 8.27 1.80 8.20
C ILE A 10 7.63 2.46 7.01
N VAL A 11 7.70 1.85 5.84
CA VAL A 11 6.94 2.25 4.67
C VAL A 11 6.11 1.06 4.21
N ILE A 12 4.87 1.32 3.79
CA ILE A 12 3.97 0.30 3.22
C ILE A 12 3.10 0.96 2.16
N SER A 13 2.45 0.13 1.35
CA SER A 13 1.32 0.53 0.52
C SER A 13 0.02 -0.11 1.00
N PRO A 14 -0.83 0.64 1.71
CA PRO A 14 -2.14 0.13 2.12
C PRO A 14 -2.99 -0.31 0.92
N ALA A 15 -2.97 0.45 -0.19
CA ALA A 15 -3.72 0.11 -1.40
C ALA A 15 -3.27 -1.22 -2.03
N SER A 16 -1.95 -1.44 -2.16
CA SER A 16 -1.37 -2.65 -2.76
C SER A 16 -1.60 -3.88 -1.88
N ILE A 17 -1.42 -3.76 -0.55
CA ILE A 17 -1.74 -4.83 0.41
C ILE A 17 -3.23 -5.18 0.34
N SER A 18 -4.11 -4.16 0.31
CA SER A 18 -5.56 -4.36 0.20
C SER A 18 -5.93 -5.02 -1.13
N CYS A 19 -5.23 -4.68 -2.22
CA CYS A 19 -5.39 -5.34 -3.52
C CYS A 19 -5.10 -6.85 -3.40
N LEU A 20 -3.94 -7.24 -2.87
CA LEU A 20 -3.58 -8.65 -2.69
C LEU A 20 -4.59 -9.42 -1.82
N LEU A 21 -5.04 -8.82 -0.71
CA LEU A 21 -6.05 -9.44 0.14
C LEU A 21 -7.39 -9.57 -0.58
N ALA A 22 -7.79 -8.58 -1.38
CA ALA A 22 -9.02 -8.63 -2.16
C ALA A 22 -8.94 -9.67 -3.30
N MET A 23 -7.79 -9.80 -3.97
CA MET A 23 -7.54 -10.87 -4.94
C MET A 23 -7.66 -12.24 -4.28
N THR A 24 -7.10 -12.38 -3.07
CA THR A 24 -7.14 -13.62 -2.27
C THR A 24 -8.55 -13.94 -1.78
N LEU A 25 -9.32 -12.93 -1.35
CA LEU A 25 -10.69 -13.05 -0.89
C LEU A 25 -11.59 -13.67 -1.96
N LEU A 26 -11.45 -13.22 -3.22
CA LEU A 26 -12.24 -13.68 -4.35
C LEU A 26 -12.15 -15.21 -4.57
N GLY A 27 -10.99 -15.78 -4.29
CA GLY A 27 -10.73 -17.21 -4.44
C GLY A 27 -11.06 -18.06 -3.20
N SER A 28 -11.40 -17.41 -2.09
CA SER A 28 -11.57 -18.04 -0.77
C SER A 28 -13.02 -18.35 -0.44
N VAL A 29 -13.23 -19.30 0.48
CA VAL A 29 -14.56 -19.68 0.98
C VAL A 29 -14.52 -19.98 2.49
N GLY A 30 -15.69 -20.03 3.14
CA GLY A 30 -15.82 -20.37 4.55
C GLY A 30 -15.01 -19.42 5.45
N ARG A 31 -14.33 -19.97 6.45
CA ARG A 31 -13.56 -19.18 7.43
C ARG A 31 -12.48 -18.30 6.79
N SER A 32 -11.81 -18.76 5.74
CA SER A 32 -10.80 -17.96 5.04
C SER A 32 -11.40 -16.72 4.38
N TYR A 33 -12.61 -16.85 3.85
CA TYR A 33 -13.35 -15.73 3.30
C TYR A 33 -13.76 -14.73 4.38
N ASP A 34 -14.33 -15.21 5.48
CA ASP A 34 -14.82 -14.33 6.55
C ASP A 34 -13.66 -13.55 7.22
N GLU A 35 -12.52 -14.19 7.46
CA GLU A 35 -11.32 -13.53 8.00
C GLU A 35 -10.77 -12.45 7.04
N LEU A 36 -10.69 -12.74 5.74
CA LEU A 36 -10.23 -11.79 4.72
C LEU A 36 -11.20 -10.62 4.52
N ALA A 37 -12.50 -10.89 4.47
CA ALA A 37 -13.53 -9.87 4.34
C ALA A 37 -13.52 -8.93 5.55
N GLY A 38 -13.45 -9.49 6.76
CA GLY A 38 -13.33 -8.73 8.00
C GLY A 38 -12.10 -7.83 8.03
N ALA A 39 -10.94 -8.33 7.60
CA ALA A 39 -9.70 -7.56 7.56
C ALA A 39 -9.73 -6.41 6.53
N LEU A 40 -10.46 -6.58 5.42
CA LEU A 40 -10.68 -5.53 4.41
C LEU A 40 -11.75 -4.51 4.81
N GLY A 41 -12.49 -4.75 5.90
CA GLY A 41 -13.69 -3.97 6.24
C GLY A 41 -14.84 -4.18 5.25
N PHE A 42 -14.81 -5.29 4.52
CA PHE A 42 -15.83 -5.70 3.57
C PHE A 42 -16.99 -6.40 4.29
N SER A 43 -18.13 -6.52 3.61
CA SER A 43 -19.27 -7.28 4.14
C SER A 43 -18.93 -8.76 4.20
N GLU A 44 -19.67 -9.56 4.97
CA GLU A 44 -19.62 -11.02 4.82
C GLU A 44 -20.59 -11.54 3.74
N ASP A 45 -21.39 -10.65 3.15
CA ASP A 45 -22.31 -10.96 2.05
C ASP A 45 -21.56 -11.03 0.72
N ILE A 46 -21.65 -12.18 0.04
CA ILE A 46 -20.93 -12.47 -1.19
C ILE A 46 -21.30 -11.52 -2.34
N LEU A 47 -22.57 -11.14 -2.46
CA LEU A 47 -23.02 -10.27 -3.55
C LEU A 47 -22.58 -8.83 -3.31
N LEU A 48 -22.65 -8.37 -2.06
CA LEU A 48 -22.14 -7.06 -1.70
C LEU A 48 -20.63 -6.99 -1.88
N ASN A 49 -19.90 -8.04 -1.50
CA ASN A 49 -18.46 -8.09 -1.72
C ASN A 49 -18.07 -8.10 -3.19
N ARG A 50 -18.86 -8.74 -4.04
CA ARG A 50 -18.63 -8.64 -5.48
C ARG A 50 -18.70 -7.20 -5.98
N GLN A 51 -19.71 -6.43 -5.55
CA GLN A 51 -19.80 -5.01 -5.87
C GLN A 51 -18.60 -4.24 -5.30
N ASN A 52 -18.18 -4.57 -4.06
CA ASN A 52 -16.99 -3.99 -3.45
C ASN A 52 -15.71 -4.29 -4.27
N HIS A 53 -15.57 -5.50 -4.83
CA HIS A 53 -14.44 -5.86 -5.70
C HIS A 53 -14.42 -4.99 -6.96
N GLU A 54 -15.55 -4.84 -7.66
CA GLU A 54 -15.66 -4.02 -8.88
C GLU A 54 -15.34 -2.55 -8.59
N LEU A 55 -15.94 -1.98 -7.54
CA LEU A 55 -15.69 -0.59 -7.11
C LEU A 55 -14.23 -0.40 -6.71
N PHE A 56 -13.65 -1.32 -5.94
CA PHE A 56 -12.27 -1.21 -5.50
C PHE A 56 -11.29 -1.34 -6.68
N GLY A 57 -11.54 -2.26 -7.62
CA GLY A 57 -10.79 -2.36 -8.86
C GLY A 57 -10.89 -1.12 -9.73
N GLU A 58 -12.06 -0.47 -9.79
CA GLU A 58 -12.23 0.82 -10.45
C GLU A 58 -11.40 1.92 -9.75
N LEU A 59 -11.41 2.01 -8.42
CA LEU A 59 -10.60 2.98 -7.69
C LEU A 59 -9.10 2.78 -7.95
N LEU A 60 -8.61 1.53 -7.96
CA LEU A 60 -7.21 1.22 -8.24
C LEU A 60 -6.82 1.61 -9.68
N ARG A 61 -7.66 1.35 -10.67
CA ARG A 61 -7.41 1.77 -12.06
C ARG A 61 -7.35 3.29 -12.22
N HIS A 62 -8.16 4.03 -11.48
CA HIS A 62 -8.09 5.50 -11.46
C HIS A 62 -6.81 6.04 -10.80
N VAL A 63 -6.18 5.28 -9.90
CA VAL A 63 -4.87 5.63 -9.34
C VAL A 63 -3.74 5.37 -10.35
N ASN A 64 -3.89 4.34 -11.19
CA ASN A 64 -2.87 3.89 -12.14
C ASN A 64 -3.07 4.43 -13.57
N SER A 65 -3.80 5.54 -13.75
CA SER A 65 -4.00 6.13 -15.08
C SER A 65 -2.69 6.69 -15.64
N ASP A 66 -2.33 6.33 -16.88
CA ASP A 66 -1.07 6.73 -17.52
C ASP A 66 -0.96 8.23 -17.90
N ASP A 67 -2.01 9.01 -17.68
CA ASP A 67 -2.10 10.42 -18.10
C ASP A 67 -1.51 11.43 -17.07
N THR A 68 -0.79 10.98 -16.05
CA THR A 68 -0.27 11.85 -14.97
C THR A 68 1.25 11.95 -14.95
N TRP A 69 1.77 13.13 -14.58
CA TRP A 69 3.22 13.35 -14.38
C TRP A 69 3.79 12.59 -13.18
N SER A 70 2.96 12.22 -12.20
CA SER A 70 3.32 11.24 -11.19
C SER A 70 2.89 9.86 -11.63
N LYS A 71 3.75 8.87 -11.42
CA LYS A 71 3.47 7.47 -11.72
C LYS A 71 3.66 6.64 -10.46
N THR A 72 2.57 5.99 -10.04
CA THR A 72 2.64 4.88 -9.09
C THR A 72 2.65 3.60 -9.90
N ILE A 73 3.67 2.77 -9.72
CA ILE A 73 3.73 1.46 -10.37
C ILE A 73 3.38 0.41 -9.33
N PHE A 74 2.20 -0.21 -9.50
CA PHE A 74 1.75 -1.39 -8.76
C PHE A 74 2.18 -2.66 -9.48
N ALA A 75 2.99 -3.47 -8.82
CA ALA A 75 3.32 -4.83 -9.25
C ALA A 75 2.75 -5.81 -8.21
N ASP A 76 1.45 -6.08 -8.33
CA ASP A 76 0.71 -7.02 -7.49
C ASP A 76 0.44 -8.32 -8.25
N ALA A 77 0.88 -9.45 -7.69
CA ALA A 77 0.70 -10.76 -8.31
C ALA A 77 0.49 -11.89 -7.30
N VAL A 78 -0.16 -12.94 -7.80
CA VAL A 78 -0.29 -14.24 -7.13
C VAL A 78 0.58 -15.24 -7.88
N PHE A 79 1.62 -15.76 -7.23
CA PHE A 79 2.42 -16.86 -7.76
C PHE A 79 1.91 -18.16 -7.19
N MET A 80 1.47 -19.08 -8.05
CA MET A 80 0.84 -20.33 -7.67
C MET A 80 1.61 -21.53 -8.23
N ASP A 81 1.66 -22.62 -7.47
CA ASP A 81 2.27 -23.87 -7.92
C ASP A 81 1.49 -24.44 -9.10
N SER A 82 2.18 -24.72 -10.21
CA SER A 82 1.58 -25.18 -11.46
C SER A 82 0.80 -26.49 -11.34
N ARG A 83 1.05 -27.31 -10.31
CA ARG A 83 0.31 -28.55 -10.06
C ARG A 83 -1.08 -28.30 -9.48
N SER A 84 -1.37 -27.08 -9.04
CA SER A 84 -2.62 -26.72 -8.36
C SER A 84 -3.77 -26.32 -9.30
N GLN A 85 -3.64 -26.53 -10.62
CA GLN A 85 -4.69 -26.35 -11.65
C GLN A 85 -5.54 -25.07 -11.46
N LEU A 86 -4.96 -23.91 -11.77
CA LEU A 86 -5.65 -22.62 -11.63
C LEU A 86 -6.93 -22.55 -12.46
N ARG A 87 -8.04 -22.12 -11.84
CA ARG A 87 -9.33 -21.90 -12.49
C ARG A 87 -9.29 -20.68 -13.41
N ASP A 88 -9.68 -20.85 -14.68
CA ASP A 88 -9.68 -19.77 -15.67
C ASP A 88 -10.65 -18.63 -15.33
N ALA A 89 -11.81 -18.95 -14.74
CA ALA A 89 -12.78 -17.93 -14.32
C ALA A 89 -12.20 -16.98 -13.26
N TYR A 90 -11.41 -17.51 -12.31
CA TYR A 90 -10.72 -16.70 -11.31
C TYR A 90 -9.65 -15.82 -11.95
N ARG A 91 -8.80 -16.41 -12.81
CA ARG A 91 -7.77 -15.67 -13.58
C ARG A 91 -8.39 -14.52 -14.38
N ALA A 92 -9.47 -14.79 -15.12
CA ALA A 92 -10.16 -13.81 -15.95
C ALA A 92 -10.77 -12.67 -15.12
N TYR A 93 -11.34 -12.97 -13.95
CA TYR A 93 -11.90 -11.96 -13.06
C TYR A 93 -10.81 -11.03 -12.52
N LEU A 94 -9.68 -11.57 -12.05
CA LEU A 94 -8.57 -10.76 -11.53
C LEU A 94 -7.99 -9.83 -12.59
N ALA A 95 -7.78 -10.34 -13.81
CA ALA A 95 -7.30 -9.53 -14.93
C ALA A 95 -8.28 -8.39 -15.27
N ARG A 96 -9.59 -8.66 -15.25
CA ARG A 96 -10.62 -7.64 -15.55
C ARG A 96 -10.71 -6.55 -14.47
N VAL A 97 -10.79 -6.96 -13.20
CA VAL A 97 -11.13 -6.06 -12.10
C VAL A 97 -9.92 -5.33 -11.55
N TYR A 98 -8.82 -6.06 -11.35
CA TYR A 98 -7.62 -5.53 -10.70
C TYR A 98 -6.51 -5.20 -11.69
N GLY A 99 -6.60 -5.66 -12.94
CA GLY A 99 -5.42 -5.70 -13.82
C GLY A 99 -4.31 -6.59 -13.25
N GLY A 100 -4.65 -7.44 -12.28
CA GLY A 100 -3.69 -8.24 -11.53
C GLY A 100 -3.35 -9.54 -12.27
N GLU A 101 -2.15 -10.03 -12.02
CA GLU A 101 -1.64 -11.24 -12.66
C GLU A 101 -1.63 -12.43 -11.70
N VAL A 102 -1.99 -13.61 -12.22
CA VAL A 102 -1.76 -14.90 -11.56
C VAL A 102 -0.81 -15.71 -12.42
N LEU A 103 0.36 -16.01 -11.87
CA LEU A 103 1.45 -16.69 -12.55
C LEU A 103 1.59 -18.08 -11.98
N THR A 104 1.62 -19.08 -12.84
CA THR A 104 1.86 -20.47 -12.43
C THR A 104 3.33 -20.81 -12.60
N VAL A 105 3.98 -21.24 -11.52
CA VAL A 105 5.41 -21.59 -11.50
C VAL A 105 5.62 -22.98 -10.92
N ASN A 106 6.75 -23.61 -11.22
CA ASN A 106 7.10 -24.91 -10.63
C ASN A 106 8.02 -24.72 -9.43
N PHE A 107 7.48 -24.70 -8.21
CA PHE A 107 8.27 -24.50 -6.99
C PHE A 107 9.30 -25.60 -6.71
N THR A 108 9.25 -26.75 -7.39
CA THR A 108 10.33 -27.76 -7.28
C THR A 108 11.64 -27.29 -7.92
N ASP A 109 11.58 -26.32 -8.84
CA ASP A 109 12.75 -25.67 -9.43
C ASP A 109 12.99 -24.31 -8.76
N SER A 110 13.53 -24.36 -7.54
CA SER A 110 13.67 -23.20 -6.65
C SER A 110 14.59 -22.09 -7.20
N MET A 111 15.49 -22.41 -8.13
CA MET A 111 16.38 -21.42 -8.75
C MET A 111 15.65 -20.70 -9.87
N ASN A 112 15.03 -21.43 -10.79
CA ASN A 112 14.24 -20.85 -11.87
C ASN A 112 13.07 -20.01 -11.33
N VAL A 113 12.42 -20.44 -10.24
CA VAL A 113 11.35 -19.65 -9.61
C VAL A 113 11.86 -18.33 -9.05
N LYS A 114 13.03 -18.33 -8.41
CA LYS A 114 13.64 -17.10 -7.89
C LYS A 114 13.94 -16.12 -9.02
N GLU A 115 14.54 -16.59 -10.11
CA GLU A 115 14.83 -15.79 -11.29
C GLU A 115 13.54 -15.26 -11.93
N THR A 116 12.55 -16.12 -12.14
CA THR A 116 11.24 -15.74 -12.71
C THR A 116 10.56 -14.63 -11.91
N ILE A 117 10.55 -14.73 -10.57
CA ILE A 117 9.94 -13.72 -9.71
C ILE A 117 10.72 -12.41 -9.77
N ASN A 118 12.06 -12.45 -9.68
CA ASN A 118 12.88 -11.24 -9.74
C ASN A 118 12.80 -10.54 -11.11
N ASP A 119 12.82 -11.30 -12.20
CA ASP A 119 12.67 -10.77 -13.55
C ASP A 119 11.30 -10.14 -13.76
N TRP A 120 10.24 -10.78 -13.25
CA TRP A 120 8.89 -10.22 -13.30
C TRP A 120 8.81 -8.91 -12.51
N VAL A 121 9.29 -8.88 -11.26
CA VAL A 121 9.26 -7.67 -10.42
C VAL A 121 10.09 -6.56 -11.07
N SER A 122 11.28 -6.86 -11.58
CA SER A 122 12.14 -5.91 -12.26
C SER A 122 11.46 -5.35 -13.51
N THR A 123 10.82 -6.19 -14.31
CA THR A 123 10.09 -5.76 -15.51
C THR A 123 8.93 -4.83 -15.15
N GLN A 124 8.09 -5.23 -14.20
CA GLN A 124 6.94 -4.44 -13.77
C GLN A 124 7.36 -3.10 -13.18
N THR A 125 8.43 -3.10 -12.37
CA THR A 125 8.96 -1.90 -11.71
C THR A 125 9.95 -1.11 -12.58
N LYS A 126 10.14 -1.47 -13.85
CA LYS A 126 11.09 -0.83 -14.79
C LYS A 126 12.53 -0.77 -14.23
N GLY A 127 12.97 -1.86 -13.61
CA GLY A 127 14.30 -2.03 -13.04
C GLY A 127 14.52 -1.28 -11.72
N GLN A 128 13.47 -0.74 -11.09
CA GLN A 128 13.62 -0.04 -9.81
C GLN A 128 13.75 -1.01 -8.62
N ILE A 129 13.25 -2.23 -8.77
CA ILE A 129 13.33 -3.34 -7.81
C ILE A 129 13.78 -4.58 -8.60
N ASP A 130 15.03 -5.02 -8.43
CA ASP A 130 15.69 -6.06 -9.23
C ASP A 130 16.06 -7.32 -8.45
N ASN A 131 16.18 -7.24 -7.13
CA ASN A 131 16.54 -8.36 -6.24
C ASN A 131 15.51 -8.53 -5.12
N PHE A 132 14.25 -8.70 -5.49
CA PHE A 132 13.12 -8.84 -4.58
C PHE A 132 13.26 -10.09 -3.69
N LEU A 133 13.42 -11.27 -4.31
CA LEU A 133 13.76 -12.50 -3.62
C LEU A 133 15.27 -12.63 -3.43
N LYS A 134 15.71 -12.45 -2.18
CA LYS A 134 17.11 -12.64 -1.78
C LYS A 134 17.49 -14.13 -1.69
N GLU A 135 16.55 -14.94 -1.22
CA GLU A 135 16.71 -16.39 -1.04
C GLU A 135 15.66 -17.15 -1.84
N SER A 136 15.93 -18.41 -2.16
CA SER A 136 14.96 -19.26 -2.83
C SER A 136 13.85 -19.70 -1.89
N LEU A 137 12.64 -19.85 -2.42
CA LEU A 137 11.48 -20.33 -1.69
C LEU A 137 11.54 -21.85 -1.46
N PRO A 138 10.92 -22.38 -0.40
CA PRO A 138 10.83 -23.83 -0.17
C PRO A 138 10.10 -24.55 -1.33
N VAL A 139 10.53 -25.76 -1.66
CA VAL A 139 9.91 -26.57 -2.74
C VAL A 139 8.48 -27.03 -2.44
N SER A 140 8.06 -26.94 -1.18
CA SER A 140 6.70 -27.23 -0.73
C SER A 140 5.71 -26.08 -0.96
N THR A 141 6.21 -24.90 -1.38
CA THR A 141 5.41 -23.70 -1.57
C THR A 141 4.24 -23.96 -2.54
N LYS A 142 3.05 -23.47 -2.18
CA LYS A 142 1.82 -23.52 -2.95
C LYS A 142 1.45 -22.17 -3.52
N VAL A 143 1.45 -21.12 -2.70
CA VAL A 143 1.09 -19.77 -3.12
C VAL A 143 1.96 -18.73 -2.44
N VAL A 144 2.45 -17.77 -3.22
CA VAL A 144 3.07 -16.54 -2.73
C VAL A 144 2.27 -15.35 -3.25
N LEU A 145 1.89 -14.47 -2.33
CA LEU A 145 1.33 -13.17 -2.68
C LEU A 145 2.46 -12.15 -2.69
N LEU A 146 2.58 -11.40 -3.77
CA LEU A 146 3.67 -10.47 -3.97
C LEU A 146 3.14 -9.08 -4.31
N SER A 147 3.63 -8.09 -3.59
CA SER A 147 3.39 -6.67 -3.87
C SER A 147 4.73 -5.95 -3.92
N ALA A 148 5.06 -5.39 -5.07
CA ALA A 148 6.22 -4.52 -5.25
C ALA A 148 5.75 -3.15 -5.75
N LEU A 149 6.19 -2.09 -5.07
CA LEU A 149 5.73 -0.74 -5.34
C LEU A 149 6.86 0.26 -5.52
N TYR A 150 6.78 1.01 -6.62
CA TYR A 150 7.64 2.15 -6.89
C TYR A 150 6.80 3.39 -7.20
N PHE A 151 7.16 4.51 -6.59
CA PHE A 151 6.58 5.81 -6.89
C PHE A 151 7.61 6.80 -7.38
N SER A 152 7.24 7.51 -8.43
CA SER A 152 7.97 8.65 -8.96
C SER A 152 6.98 9.77 -9.22
N GLY A 153 7.22 10.93 -8.63
CA GLY A 153 6.41 12.13 -8.84
C GLY A 153 7.28 13.37 -8.87
N GLN A 154 6.83 14.39 -9.59
CA GLN A 154 7.43 15.72 -9.60
C GLN A 154 6.58 16.65 -8.75
N TRP A 155 7.19 17.43 -7.86
CA TRP A 155 6.43 18.38 -7.06
C TRP A 155 5.76 19.43 -7.95
N ALA A 156 4.53 19.83 -7.63
CA ALA A 156 3.94 21.02 -8.23
C ALA A 156 4.71 22.29 -7.81
N ARG A 157 5.33 22.25 -6.61
CA ARG A 157 6.24 23.28 -6.08
C ARG A 157 7.55 22.62 -5.63
N PRO A 158 8.58 22.61 -6.48
CA PRO A 158 9.84 21.93 -6.22
C PRO A 158 10.71 22.63 -5.21
N PHE A 159 11.66 21.88 -4.67
CA PHE A 159 12.75 22.42 -3.87
C PHE A 159 13.91 22.78 -4.80
N LEU A 160 14.67 23.80 -4.43
CA LEU A 160 15.85 24.20 -5.18
C LEU A 160 17.08 23.47 -4.63
N PRO A 161 17.80 22.65 -5.42
CA PRO A 161 18.98 21.91 -4.96
C PRO A 161 20.04 22.78 -4.28
N GLU A 162 20.22 24.01 -4.75
CA GLU A 162 21.13 25.01 -4.18
C GLU A 162 20.74 25.48 -2.78
N HIS A 163 19.54 25.14 -2.30
CA HIS A 163 19.05 25.43 -0.96
C HIS A 163 19.05 24.21 -0.04
N THR A 164 19.29 23.00 -0.55
CA THR A 164 19.48 21.82 0.29
C THR A 164 20.72 22.01 1.18
N ARG A 165 20.59 21.73 2.48
CA ARG A 165 21.67 21.90 3.46
C ARG A 165 21.70 20.72 4.41
N LYS A 166 22.92 20.38 4.85
CA LYS A 166 23.13 19.52 6.01
C LYS A 166 22.63 20.21 7.25
N MET A 167 21.60 19.64 7.86
CA MET A 167 20.96 20.15 9.07
C MET A 167 20.77 19.02 10.07
N SER A 168 20.47 19.40 11.29
CA SER A 168 20.21 18.45 12.35
C SER A 168 18.83 17.81 12.22
N PHE A 169 18.77 16.50 12.45
CA PHE A 169 17.53 15.76 12.63
C PHE A 169 17.56 15.08 14.01
N MET A 170 16.52 15.32 14.82
CA MET A 170 16.37 14.78 16.16
C MET A 170 15.64 13.43 16.08
N ARG A 171 16.38 12.32 16.16
CA ARG A 171 15.79 10.99 16.32
C ARG A 171 15.28 10.82 17.75
N VAL A 172 14.65 9.67 18.04
CA VAL A 172 14.13 9.35 19.39
C VAL A 172 15.25 9.34 20.45
N LYS A 173 16.44 8.84 20.08
CA LYS A 173 17.55 8.61 21.02
C LYS A 173 18.65 9.65 20.94
N ASP A 174 18.86 10.23 19.77
CA ASP A 174 20.02 11.08 19.50
C ASP A 174 19.76 12.03 18.32
N LYS A 175 20.80 12.77 17.96
CA LYS A 175 20.77 13.80 16.92
C LYS A 175 21.73 13.41 15.82
N ILE A 176 21.24 13.40 14.58
CA ILE A 176 22.03 13.11 13.39
C ILE A 176 22.08 14.31 12.45
N THR A 177 22.94 14.24 11.44
CA THR A 177 22.96 15.20 10.34
C THR A 177 22.30 14.57 9.12
N ALA A 178 21.36 15.28 8.51
CA ALA A 178 20.67 14.85 7.29
C ALA A 178 20.60 16.02 6.29
N ASP A 179 20.46 15.71 5.01
CA ASP A 179 20.23 16.71 3.97
C ASP A 179 18.75 17.13 4.01
N LEU A 180 18.48 18.35 4.48
CA LEU A 180 17.16 18.94 4.45
C LEU A 180 17.05 19.87 3.24
N MET A 181 16.04 19.62 2.42
CA MET A 181 15.60 20.48 1.31
C MET A 181 14.82 21.65 1.88
N LEU A 182 15.00 22.84 1.29
CA LEU A 182 14.38 24.07 1.77
C LEU A 182 13.46 24.65 0.70
N ASN A 183 12.26 25.05 1.13
CA ASN A 183 11.32 25.75 0.28
C ASN A 183 10.60 26.83 1.10
N LEU A 184 10.27 27.93 0.45
CA LEU A 184 9.35 28.92 0.98
C LEU A 184 8.30 29.21 -0.08
N GLY A 185 7.05 29.04 0.30
CA GLY A 185 5.93 29.36 -0.57
C GLY A 185 4.61 29.12 0.13
N GLN A 186 3.54 29.16 -0.66
CA GLN A 186 2.21 28.90 -0.17
C GLN A 186 1.88 27.42 -0.26
N PHE A 187 1.67 26.81 0.90
CA PHE A 187 1.26 25.41 1.03
C PHE A 187 -0.07 25.32 1.76
N ASN A 188 -0.84 24.27 1.48
CA ASN A 188 -1.97 23.94 2.33
C ASN A 188 -1.42 23.38 3.64
N TYR A 189 -1.79 24.02 4.74
CA TYR A 189 -1.27 23.75 6.07
C TYR A 189 -2.40 23.79 7.09
N ILE A 190 -2.25 22.98 8.13
CA ILE A 190 -3.11 23.03 9.31
C ILE A 190 -2.28 22.78 10.57
N HIS A 191 -2.59 23.57 11.60
CA HIS A 191 -2.18 23.31 12.97
C HIS A 191 -3.43 22.94 13.77
N SER A 192 -3.45 21.73 14.35
CA SER A 192 -4.50 21.31 15.27
C SER A 192 -3.96 21.31 16.68
N ALA A 193 -4.29 22.35 17.44
CA ALA A 193 -3.96 22.44 18.87
C ALA A 193 -4.62 21.31 19.68
N LYS A 194 -5.85 20.92 19.30
CA LYS A 194 -6.60 19.81 19.94
C LYS A 194 -5.85 18.48 19.83
N ASP A 195 -5.24 18.22 18.68
CA ASP A 195 -4.57 16.96 18.40
C ASP A 195 -3.05 17.02 18.62
N GLY A 196 -2.50 18.21 18.91
CA GLY A 196 -1.09 18.43 19.16
C GLY A 196 -0.19 18.27 17.94
N LEU A 197 -0.73 18.46 16.72
CA LEU A 197 -0.04 18.21 15.46
C LEU A 197 -0.07 19.42 14.52
N HIS A 198 0.87 19.42 13.59
CA HIS A 198 0.73 20.18 12.35
C HIS A 198 0.91 19.28 11.14
N MET A 199 0.22 19.61 10.05
CA MET A 199 0.21 18.85 8.81
C MET A 199 0.33 19.81 7.62
N ILE A 200 1.08 19.39 6.62
CA ILE A 200 1.32 20.13 5.37
C ILE A 200 1.02 19.23 4.17
N ALA A 201 0.56 19.83 3.08
CA ALA A 201 0.35 19.16 1.80
C ALA A 201 1.41 19.58 0.77
N PHE A 202 1.95 18.59 0.07
CA PHE A 202 2.86 18.72 -1.07
C PHE A 202 2.20 18.12 -2.31
N PRO A 203 1.46 18.93 -3.08
CA PRO A 203 0.88 18.46 -4.33
C PRO A 203 1.97 18.08 -5.33
N TYR A 204 1.76 17.00 -6.06
CA TYR A 204 2.55 16.67 -7.23
C TYR A 204 1.99 17.36 -8.48
N ASN A 205 2.79 17.40 -9.55
CA ASN A 205 2.53 18.11 -10.79
C ASN A 205 1.51 17.39 -11.69
N ASP A 206 0.47 16.79 -11.12
CA ASP A 206 -0.59 16.06 -11.83
C ASP A 206 -2.00 16.44 -11.36
N SER A 207 -2.13 17.35 -10.39
CA SER A 207 -3.38 17.79 -9.75
C SER A 207 -4.19 16.71 -9.01
N THR A 208 -3.78 15.45 -9.06
CA THR A 208 -4.52 14.30 -8.52
C THR A 208 -3.78 13.60 -7.39
N THR A 209 -2.48 13.85 -7.23
CA THR A 209 -1.64 13.20 -6.23
C THR A 209 -1.07 14.22 -5.27
N THR A 210 -1.22 13.98 -3.96
CA THR A 210 -0.66 14.84 -2.92
C THR A 210 0.06 13.99 -1.88
N MET A 211 1.28 14.37 -1.54
CA MET A 211 1.93 13.88 -0.33
C MET A 211 1.53 14.76 0.85
N TYR A 212 1.05 14.15 1.91
CA TYR A 212 0.83 14.82 3.19
C TYR A 212 1.94 14.42 4.15
N ALA A 213 2.40 15.36 4.95
CA ALA A 213 3.31 15.09 6.06
C ALA A 213 2.75 15.72 7.34
N LEU A 214 2.75 14.95 8.42
CA LEU A 214 2.31 15.39 9.74
C LEU A 214 3.32 14.97 10.80
N LYS A 215 3.42 15.79 11.85
CA LYS A 215 4.22 15.47 13.03
C LYS A 215 3.63 16.14 14.27
N PRO A 216 4.00 15.67 15.48
CA PRO A 216 3.72 16.41 16.70
C PRO A 216 4.31 17.83 16.63
N ARG A 217 3.56 18.84 17.07
CA ARG A 217 4.03 20.23 17.12
C ARG A 217 5.14 20.40 18.17
N MET A 218 4.99 19.69 19.29
CA MET A 218 5.94 19.61 20.40
C MET A 218 6.40 18.16 20.54
N SER A 219 7.44 17.79 19.80
CA SER A 219 7.94 16.40 19.73
C SER A 219 8.52 15.89 21.05
N ASN A 220 8.79 16.78 22.00
CA ASN A 220 9.17 16.49 23.38
C ASN A 220 7.97 16.13 24.28
N GLU A 221 6.75 16.52 23.92
CA GLU A 221 5.53 16.30 24.72
C GLU A 221 4.65 15.18 24.17
N LEU A 222 4.67 14.99 22.85
CA LEU A 222 3.90 13.96 22.18
C LEU A 222 4.80 13.21 21.18
N SER A 223 4.95 11.90 21.38
CA SER A 223 5.68 11.06 20.45
C SER A 223 4.87 10.82 19.17
N LEU A 224 5.55 10.54 18.05
CA LEU A 224 4.87 10.18 16.81
C LEU A 224 3.98 8.90 16.98
N PRO A 225 4.45 7.81 17.62
CA PRO A 225 3.59 6.65 17.89
C PRO A 225 2.31 7.01 18.66
N ASP A 226 2.41 7.79 19.73
CA ASP A 226 1.25 8.17 20.54
C ASP A 226 0.28 9.09 19.78
N LEU A 227 0.81 9.94 18.89
CA LEU A 227 -0.01 10.73 17.98
C LEU A 227 -0.78 9.82 17.03
N MET A 228 -0.13 8.82 16.45
CA MET A 228 -0.75 7.92 15.48
C MET A 228 -1.83 7.02 16.08
N GLU A 229 -1.74 6.67 17.37
CA GLU A 229 -2.83 5.96 18.07
C GLU A 229 -4.11 6.81 18.22
N ARG A 230 -4.02 8.14 18.07
CA ARG A 230 -5.15 9.07 18.17
C ARG A 230 -5.74 9.45 16.81
N LEU A 231 -5.15 8.99 15.72
CA LEU A 231 -5.56 9.31 14.35
C LEU A 231 -6.25 8.11 13.71
N ASP A 232 -7.35 8.39 13.03
CA ASP A 232 -8.00 7.47 12.11
C ASP A 232 -8.20 8.15 10.75
N TYR A 233 -8.75 7.41 9.79
CA TYR A 233 -8.99 7.93 8.45
C TYR A 233 -9.91 9.16 8.45
N SER A 234 -11.03 9.10 9.19
CA SER A 234 -12.03 10.17 9.25
C SER A 234 -11.43 11.47 9.81
N LYS A 235 -10.57 11.34 10.81
CA LYS A 235 -9.84 12.45 11.41
C LYS A 235 -8.83 13.05 10.44
N ILE A 236 -8.05 12.22 9.75
CA ILE A 236 -7.10 12.70 8.73
C ILE A 236 -7.84 13.43 7.60
N ASP A 237 -8.94 12.86 7.08
CA ASP A 237 -9.72 13.50 6.02
C ASP A 237 -10.32 14.83 6.48
N SER A 238 -10.85 14.87 7.70
CA SER A 238 -11.34 16.10 8.31
C SER A 238 -10.25 17.17 8.43
N LEU A 239 -9.02 16.80 8.81
CA LEU A 239 -7.88 17.71 8.86
C LEU A 239 -7.48 18.22 7.47
N ILE A 240 -7.48 17.36 6.45
CA ILE A 240 -7.21 17.75 5.06
C ILE A 240 -8.23 18.80 4.59
N ASN A 241 -9.53 18.57 4.84
CA ASN A 241 -10.61 19.47 4.43
C ASN A 241 -10.60 20.83 5.15
N GLN A 242 -9.91 20.92 6.29
CA GLN A 242 -9.75 22.16 7.08
C GLN A 242 -8.46 22.91 6.78
N MET A 243 -7.58 22.39 5.92
CA MET A 243 -6.34 23.06 5.58
C MET A 243 -6.58 24.41 4.92
N THR A 244 -5.70 25.36 5.22
CA THR A 244 -5.70 26.68 4.59
C THR A 244 -4.37 26.93 3.91
N ARG A 245 -4.41 27.74 2.85
CA ARG A 245 -3.21 28.08 2.08
C ARG A 245 -2.43 29.19 2.79
N LEU A 246 -1.25 28.88 3.31
CA LEU A 246 -0.44 29.78 4.12
C LEU A 246 0.99 29.86 3.60
N ASP A 247 1.61 31.04 3.71
CA ASP A 247 3.05 31.18 3.49
C ASP A 247 3.79 30.37 4.55
N THR A 248 4.54 29.35 4.11
CA THR A 248 5.17 28.36 4.98
C THR A 248 6.63 28.15 4.60
N VAL A 249 7.53 28.26 5.59
CA VAL A 249 8.92 27.83 5.46
C VAL A 249 8.97 26.33 5.71
N VAL A 250 9.39 25.58 4.70
CA VAL A 250 9.50 24.13 4.73
C VAL A 250 10.96 23.71 4.84
N ARG A 251 11.23 22.78 5.75
CA ARG A 251 12.44 21.94 5.74
C ARG A 251 11.99 20.49 5.64
N PHE A 252 12.40 19.79 4.60
CA PHE A 252 11.98 18.41 4.39
C PHE A 252 13.18 17.53 4.01
N PRO A 253 13.36 16.35 4.62
CA PRO A 253 14.52 15.53 4.33
C PRO A 253 14.50 15.00 2.89
N LYS A 254 15.66 15.09 2.24
CA LYS A 254 15.97 14.29 1.05
C LYS A 254 16.30 12.88 1.51
N MET A 255 15.59 11.89 1.00
CA MET A 255 15.70 10.51 1.50
C MET A 255 15.26 9.49 0.47
N GLU A 256 15.73 8.26 0.65
CA GLU A 256 15.25 7.08 -0.05
C GLU A 256 14.83 6.07 1.02
N ILE A 257 13.53 5.80 1.12
CA ILE A 257 12.99 4.85 2.10
C ILE A 257 12.63 3.58 1.36
N LYS A 258 13.09 2.46 1.91
CA LYS A 258 12.75 1.13 1.42
C LYS A 258 12.27 0.25 2.56
N SER A 259 11.35 -0.65 2.26
CA SER A 259 10.96 -1.73 3.15
C SER A 259 10.84 -3.02 2.37
N ASP A 260 11.28 -4.11 2.96
CA ASP A 260 11.04 -5.47 2.51
C ASP A 260 10.49 -6.23 3.72
N ILE A 261 9.22 -6.62 3.64
CA ILE A 261 8.46 -7.18 4.77
C ILE A 261 7.66 -8.39 4.31
N ASN A 262 7.79 -9.50 5.04
CA ASN A 262 6.79 -10.56 5.02
C ASN A 262 5.62 -10.19 5.97
N LEU A 263 4.44 -10.06 5.40
CA LEU A 263 3.23 -9.62 6.09
C LEU A 263 2.49 -10.73 6.83
N GLU A 264 2.87 -12.00 6.69
CA GLU A 264 2.17 -13.14 7.31
C GLU A 264 1.89 -12.93 8.80
N SER A 265 2.93 -12.66 9.60
CA SER A 265 2.77 -12.46 11.05
C SER A 265 1.87 -11.26 11.38
N HIS A 266 1.94 -10.20 10.59
CA HIS A 266 1.14 -8.99 10.78
C HIS A 266 -0.33 -9.21 10.38
N LEU A 267 -0.59 -9.98 9.32
CA LEU A 267 -1.93 -10.36 8.90
C LEU A 267 -2.59 -11.30 9.92
N LYS A 268 -1.81 -12.23 10.52
CA LYS A 268 -2.26 -13.07 11.64
C LYS A 268 -2.67 -12.25 12.87
N GLU A 269 -1.93 -11.18 13.17
CA GLU A 269 -2.28 -10.22 14.23
C GLU A 269 -3.58 -9.44 13.90
N LEU A 270 -3.84 -9.18 12.62
CA LEU A 270 -5.07 -8.54 12.13
C LEU A 270 -6.28 -9.49 12.01
N GLY A 271 -6.10 -10.77 12.37
CA GLY A 271 -7.19 -11.77 12.36
C GLY A 271 -7.22 -12.67 11.13
N VAL A 272 -6.35 -12.46 10.15
CA VAL A 272 -6.23 -13.30 8.95
C VAL A 272 -5.25 -14.43 9.23
N LYS A 273 -5.78 -15.62 9.53
CA LYS A 273 -5.00 -16.77 10.03
C LYS A 273 -5.15 -17.99 9.15
N SER A 274 -6.37 -18.35 8.77
CA SER A 274 -6.67 -19.63 8.15
C SER A 274 -6.01 -19.78 6.77
N MET A 275 -5.84 -18.69 6.01
CA MET A 275 -5.17 -18.76 4.70
C MET A 275 -3.73 -19.27 4.75
N PHE A 276 -3.09 -19.20 5.92
CA PHE A 276 -1.71 -19.65 6.14
C PHE A 276 -1.62 -21.07 6.70
N ASP A 277 -2.75 -21.71 7.01
CA ASP A 277 -2.79 -23.06 7.56
C ASP A 277 -3.25 -24.05 6.48
N PRO A 278 -2.43 -25.05 6.10
CA PRO A 278 -2.80 -26.04 5.08
C PRO A 278 -4.11 -26.80 5.36
N ARG A 279 -4.54 -26.89 6.63
CA ARG A 279 -5.76 -27.60 7.04
C ARG A 279 -6.98 -26.68 7.04
N GLU A 280 -6.80 -25.40 7.34
CA GLU A 280 -7.92 -24.44 7.46
C GLU A 280 -8.13 -23.57 6.21
N ALA A 281 -7.07 -23.34 5.42
CA ALA A 281 -7.14 -22.55 4.20
C ALA A 281 -8.15 -23.19 3.24
N ASN A 282 -9.03 -22.38 2.66
CA ASN A 282 -9.97 -22.90 1.68
C ASN A 282 -10.09 -21.96 0.49
N PHE A 283 -9.33 -22.31 -0.55
CA PHE A 283 -9.24 -21.60 -1.82
C PHE A 283 -9.91 -22.36 -2.96
N ALA A 284 -11.02 -23.05 -2.67
CA ALA A 284 -11.75 -23.87 -3.64
C ALA A 284 -12.17 -23.12 -4.92
N LEU A 285 -12.36 -21.79 -4.85
CA LEU A 285 -12.72 -20.99 -6.04
C LEU A 285 -11.50 -20.59 -6.89
N MET A 286 -10.27 -20.71 -6.38
CA MET A 286 -9.04 -20.47 -7.16
C MET A 286 -8.69 -21.65 -8.07
N ILE A 287 -9.19 -22.85 -7.77
CA ILE A 287 -8.68 -24.11 -8.33
C ILE A 287 -9.78 -24.87 -9.04
N ASP A 288 -9.45 -25.43 -10.19
CA ASP A 288 -10.28 -26.45 -10.81
C ASP A 288 -10.09 -27.78 -10.08
N THR A 289 -11.18 -28.27 -9.49
CA THR A 289 -11.24 -29.57 -8.82
C THR A 289 -11.88 -30.59 -9.76
N ASN A 290 -12.48 -31.67 -9.24
CA ASN A 290 -13.13 -32.68 -10.07
C ASN A 290 -14.32 -32.09 -10.88
N MET A 291 -14.58 -32.63 -12.08
CA MET A 291 -15.55 -32.08 -13.05
C MET A 291 -16.96 -31.80 -12.50
N VAL A 292 -17.46 -32.57 -11.54
CA VAL A 292 -18.80 -32.38 -10.95
C VAL A 292 -18.84 -31.14 -10.05
N ALA A 293 -17.80 -30.94 -9.23
CA ALA A 293 -17.68 -29.75 -8.39
C ALA A 293 -17.48 -28.49 -9.24
N ASN A 294 -16.71 -28.58 -10.34
CA ASN A 294 -16.52 -27.45 -11.25
C ASN A 294 -17.82 -26.99 -11.91
N ARG A 295 -18.68 -27.91 -12.38
CA ARG A 295 -20.00 -27.51 -12.93
C ARG A 295 -20.86 -26.78 -11.91
N THR A 296 -20.91 -27.26 -10.66
CA THR A 296 -21.66 -26.59 -9.60
C THR A 296 -21.07 -25.21 -9.27
N VAL A 297 -19.74 -25.09 -9.21
CA VAL A 297 -19.05 -23.82 -8.99
C VAL A 297 -19.29 -22.85 -10.14
N ASP A 298 -19.17 -23.28 -11.39
CA ASP A 298 -19.35 -22.44 -12.57
C ASP A 298 -20.82 -21.98 -12.72
N GLU A 299 -21.79 -22.85 -12.42
CA GLU A 299 -23.21 -22.48 -12.34
C GLU A 299 -23.46 -21.44 -11.25
N ILE A 300 -22.83 -21.58 -10.08
CA ILE A 300 -22.92 -20.60 -8.99
C ILE A 300 -22.28 -19.28 -9.40
N LEU A 301 -21.06 -19.29 -9.95
CA LEU A 301 -20.37 -18.10 -10.43
C LEU A 301 -21.18 -17.38 -11.50
N THR A 302 -21.79 -18.12 -12.43
CA THR A 302 -22.67 -17.58 -13.48
C THR A 302 -23.90 -16.92 -12.86
N ARG A 303 -24.57 -17.59 -11.92
CA ARG A 303 -25.74 -17.02 -11.24
C ARG A 303 -25.41 -15.79 -10.38
N ILE A 304 -24.24 -15.78 -9.74
CA ILE A 304 -23.71 -14.58 -9.06
C ILE A 304 -23.44 -13.48 -10.10
N ASN A 305 -22.90 -13.80 -11.28
CA ASN A 305 -22.66 -12.84 -12.36
C ASN A 305 -23.97 -12.18 -12.83
N GLU A 306 -25.06 -12.95 -12.89
CA GLU A 306 -26.36 -12.51 -13.39
C GLU A 306 -27.22 -11.79 -12.35
N GLY A 307 -26.81 -11.75 -11.07
CA GLY A 307 -27.56 -11.09 -10.00
C GLY A 307 -28.88 -11.78 -9.61
N ASN A 308 -29.12 -13.00 -10.10
CA ASN A 308 -30.40 -13.70 -10.02
C ASN A 308 -30.57 -14.57 -8.76
N VAL A 309 -29.77 -14.39 -7.70
CA VAL A 309 -29.79 -15.27 -6.51
C VAL A 309 -29.65 -14.47 -5.22
N GLU A 310 -30.27 -14.96 -4.14
CA GLU A 310 -30.03 -14.47 -2.77
C GLU A 310 -28.62 -14.86 -2.27
N GLY A 311 -27.82 -13.89 -1.84
CA GLY A 311 -26.43 -14.09 -1.38
C GLY A 311 -26.27 -15.12 -0.27
N ARG A 312 -27.27 -15.26 0.62
CA ARG A 312 -27.29 -16.28 1.70
C ARG A 312 -27.34 -17.71 1.17
N ARG A 313 -28.11 -17.97 0.11
CA ARG A 313 -28.20 -19.31 -0.50
C ARG A 313 -26.89 -19.67 -1.20
N VAL A 314 -26.24 -18.69 -1.82
CA VAL A 314 -24.90 -18.84 -2.42
C VAL A 314 -23.85 -19.16 -1.35
N LYS A 315 -23.81 -18.39 -0.26
CA LYS A 315 -22.81 -18.57 0.81
C LYS A 315 -22.88 -19.98 1.42
N ASN A 316 -24.08 -20.51 1.66
CA ASN A 316 -24.24 -21.87 2.18
C ASN A 316 -23.70 -22.96 1.25
N ILE A 317 -23.86 -22.81 -0.07
CA ILE A 317 -23.35 -23.81 -1.02
C ILE A 317 -21.83 -23.72 -1.13
N VAL A 318 -21.31 -22.49 -1.26
CA VAL A 318 -19.88 -22.22 -1.43
C VAL A 318 -19.09 -22.60 -0.17
N ASN A 319 -19.66 -22.41 1.03
CA ASN A 319 -19.03 -22.81 2.29
C ASN A 319 -18.92 -24.34 2.48
N ASN A 320 -19.66 -25.14 1.71
CA ASN A 320 -19.54 -26.60 1.73
C ASN A 320 -18.46 -27.13 0.79
N LEU A 321 -17.78 -26.27 0.03
CA LEU A 321 -16.67 -26.69 -0.82
C LEU A 321 -15.51 -27.17 0.04
N MET A 322 -14.93 -28.31 -0.32
CA MET A 322 -13.82 -28.91 0.41
C MET A 322 -12.52 -28.14 0.17
N ASN A 323 -11.66 -28.12 1.18
CA ASN A 323 -10.30 -27.57 1.08
C ASN A 323 -9.51 -28.32 -0.02
N PRO A 324 -9.05 -27.64 -1.09
CA PRO A 324 -8.32 -28.26 -2.19
C PRO A 324 -6.83 -28.53 -1.87
N GLY A 325 -6.37 -28.26 -0.65
CA GLY A 325 -4.97 -28.43 -0.22
C GLY A 325 -4.05 -27.29 -0.64
N VAL A 326 -4.61 -26.10 -0.89
CA VAL A 326 -3.87 -24.88 -1.23
C VAL A 326 -4.03 -23.85 -0.13
N TYR A 327 -2.91 -23.22 0.20
CA TYR A 327 -2.75 -22.23 1.25
C TYR A 327 -1.66 -21.23 0.81
N VAL A 328 -1.60 -20.08 1.47
CA VAL A 328 -0.58 -19.05 1.23
C VAL A 328 0.62 -19.32 2.12
N ASP A 329 1.80 -19.48 1.52
CA ASP A 329 3.05 -19.70 2.25
C ASP A 329 3.69 -18.37 2.68
N SER A 330 3.52 -17.31 1.90
CA SER A 330 4.14 -16.02 2.18
C SER A 330 3.39 -14.86 1.52
N VAL A 331 3.42 -13.70 2.18
CA VAL A 331 2.94 -12.43 1.63
C VAL A 331 4.09 -11.44 1.67
N MET A 332 4.73 -11.24 0.53
CA MET A 332 5.93 -10.43 0.40
C MET A 332 5.57 -9.05 -0.11
N HIS A 333 6.03 -8.03 0.62
CA HIS A 333 5.75 -6.64 0.30
C HIS A 333 7.04 -5.83 0.28
N GLU A 334 7.41 -5.32 -0.90
CA GLU A 334 8.54 -4.42 -1.08
C GLU A 334 8.06 -3.05 -1.57
N VAL A 335 8.52 -2.00 -0.91
CA VAL A 335 8.20 -0.62 -1.28
C VAL A 335 9.47 0.18 -1.34
N LYS A 336 9.62 0.97 -2.41
CA LYS A 336 10.71 1.91 -2.59
C LYS A 336 10.17 3.28 -2.96
N ILE A 337 10.53 4.29 -2.17
CA ILE A 337 10.19 5.69 -2.43
C ILE A 337 11.43 6.55 -2.34
N LYS A 338 11.61 7.43 -3.32
CA LYS A 338 12.69 8.41 -3.37
C LYS A 338 12.13 9.81 -3.31
N ILE A 339 12.61 10.60 -2.36
CA ILE A 339 12.21 11.99 -2.15
C ILE A 339 13.43 12.87 -2.38
N ASN A 340 13.30 13.78 -3.33
CA ASN A 340 14.35 14.70 -3.75
C ASN A 340 13.75 16.05 -4.18
N GLU A 341 14.60 16.92 -4.70
CA GLU A 341 14.28 18.31 -4.97
C GLU A 341 13.40 18.54 -6.22
N TYR A 342 13.40 17.62 -7.19
CA TYR A 342 13.12 17.97 -8.58
C TYR A 342 11.67 18.42 -8.92
N GLY A 343 11.66 19.53 -9.67
CA GLY A 343 10.65 20.23 -10.46
C GLY A 343 11.24 21.64 -10.78
N THR A 344 10.72 22.38 -11.75
CA THR A 344 11.40 23.54 -12.39
C THR A 344 11.57 24.82 -11.52
N GLU A 345 12.61 25.62 -11.86
CA GLU A 345 13.29 26.72 -11.13
C GLU A 345 12.52 28.00 -10.67
N ALA A 346 13.15 28.62 -9.65
CA ALA A 346 13.26 30.05 -9.28
C ALA A 346 12.17 30.74 -8.42
N VAL A 347 12.54 31.19 -7.20
CA VAL A 347 12.19 32.51 -6.58
C VAL A 347 13.14 32.80 -5.40
N ALA A 348 14.29 33.46 -5.61
CA ALA A 348 15.21 33.77 -4.50
C ALA A 348 14.91 35.09 -3.76
N ALA A 349 14.32 36.09 -4.43
CA ALA A 349 14.21 37.45 -3.88
C ALA A 349 12.99 37.68 -2.95
N THR A 350 11.85 37.03 -3.22
CA THR A 350 10.61 37.19 -2.44
C THR A 350 10.69 36.50 -1.06
N SER A 351 11.67 35.61 -0.89
CA SER A 351 11.71 34.63 0.20
C SER A 351 12.12 35.21 1.57
N ALA A 352 12.97 36.23 1.59
CA ALA A 352 13.47 36.78 2.86
C ALA A 352 12.41 37.60 3.64
N ILE A 353 11.44 38.18 2.93
CA ILE A 353 10.39 39.03 3.52
C ILE A 353 9.25 38.17 4.07
N LEU A 354 8.82 37.14 3.33
CA LEU A 354 7.77 36.21 3.77
C LEU A 354 8.19 35.42 5.02
N ALA A 355 9.45 34.98 5.11
CA ALA A 355 9.92 34.10 6.19
C ALA A 355 9.73 34.63 7.63
N ARG A 356 9.56 35.95 7.83
CA ARG A 356 9.42 36.55 9.17
C ARG A 356 8.02 36.41 9.77
N SER A 357 6.99 36.17 8.94
CA SER A 357 5.59 35.99 9.38
C SER A 357 4.96 34.68 8.87
N SER A 358 5.77 33.81 8.25
CA SER A 358 5.33 32.52 7.73
C SER A 358 5.20 31.44 8.81
N GLU A 359 4.30 30.49 8.57
CA GLU A 359 4.27 29.23 9.29
C GLU A 359 5.56 28.43 9.05
N GLN A 360 5.86 27.52 9.96
CA GLN A 360 7.07 26.69 9.89
C GLN A 360 6.70 25.22 9.97
N PHE A 361 7.05 24.49 8.91
CA PHE A 361 7.00 23.03 8.90
C PHE A 361 8.41 22.48 8.70
N TYR A 362 9.05 22.09 9.80
CA TYR A 362 10.37 21.48 9.79
C TYR A 362 10.22 19.99 10.10
N ALA A 363 10.45 19.14 9.10
CA ALA A 363 10.54 17.69 9.27
C ALA A 363 11.95 17.32 9.74
N ASP A 364 12.33 17.83 10.91
CA ASP A 364 13.63 17.66 11.58
C ASP A 364 13.54 16.75 12.83
N SER A 365 12.43 16.02 12.97
CA SER A 365 12.16 15.00 13.99
C SER A 365 11.17 13.97 13.43
N PRO A 366 10.90 12.83 14.09
CA PRO A 366 10.01 11.81 13.57
C PRO A 366 8.67 12.36 13.08
N PHE A 367 8.29 11.95 11.87
CA PHE A 367 7.06 12.38 11.20
C PHE A 367 6.40 11.22 10.46
N PHE A 368 5.10 11.35 10.24
CA PHE A 368 4.34 10.46 9.38
C PHE A 368 4.09 11.17 8.05
N MET A 369 4.21 10.44 6.95
CA MET A 369 3.85 10.91 5.63
C MET A 369 3.02 9.88 4.89
N PHE A 370 2.18 10.34 3.98
CA PHE A 370 1.40 9.47 3.12
C PHE A 370 1.12 10.13 1.78
N ILE A 371 0.99 9.33 0.73
CA ILE A 371 0.59 9.79 -0.60
C ILE A 371 -0.85 9.38 -0.82
N ARG A 372 -1.68 10.35 -1.19
CA ARG A 372 -3.10 10.19 -1.42
C ARG A 372 -3.45 10.59 -2.85
N ASN A 373 -4.31 9.79 -3.48
CA ASN A 373 -5.00 10.23 -4.69
C ASN A 373 -6.23 11.06 -4.29
N GLU A 374 -6.31 12.30 -4.76
CA GLU A 374 -7.34 13.26 -4.36
C GLU A 374 -8.72 12.99 -4.96
N LYS A 375 -8.81 12.16 -6.02
CA LYS A 375 -10.08 11.75 -6.61
C LYS A 375 -10.66 10.54 -5.87
N THR A 376 -9.88 9.48 -5.74
CA THR A 376 -10.31 8.21 -5.14
C THR A 376 -10.20 8.20 -3.61
N LYS A 377 -9.47 9.17 -3.06
CA LYS A 377 -9.10 9.26 -1.64
C LYS A 377 -8.26 8.08 -1.12
N LEU A 378 -7.79 7.19 -1.99
CA LEU A 378 -6.93 6.08 -1.64
C LEU A 378 -5.56 6.56 -1.19
N ILE A 379 -5.04 5.92 -0.14
CA ILE A 379 -3.66 6.10 0.32
C ILE A 379 -2.80 5.04 -0.37
N THR A 380 -1.94 5.49 -1.27
CA THR A 380 -1.08 4.62 -2.08
C THR A 380 0.23 4.30 -1.36
N PHE A 381 0.72 5.21 -0.52
CA PHE A 381 1.90 5.03 0.31
C PHE A 381 1.66 5.63 1.68
N SER A 382 2.23 5.00 2.70
CA SER A 382 2.34 5.59 4.03
C SER A 382 3.69 5.23 4.63
N ALA A 383 4.34 6.19 5.27
CA ALA A 383 5.62 5.99 5.91
C ALA A 383 5.71 6.70 7.27
N LEU A 384 6.28 6.00 8.25
CA LEU A 384 6.82 6.59 9.46
C LEU A 384 8.31 6.78 9.27
N VAL A 385 8.79 7.99 9.49
CA VAL A 385 10.19 8.34 9.30
C VAL A 385 10.76 8.71 10.65
N PHE A 386 11.67 7.87 11.15
CA PHE A 386 12.41 8.09 12.39
C PHE A 386 13.86 8.46 12.11
N ASP A 387 14.38 8.11 10.94
CA ASP A 387 15.73 8.44 10.49
C ASP A 387 15.76 8.60 8.97
N PRO A 388 15.87 9.83 8.41
CA PRO A 388 15.86 10.04 6.97
C PRO A 388 17.13 9.56 6.24
N THR A 389 18.14 9.04 6.95
CA THR A 389 19.43 8.65 6.37
C THR A 389 19.52 7.15 6.01
N VAL A 390 18.49 6.36 6.33
CA VAL A 390 18.49 4.89 6.21
C VAL A 390 17.28 4.30 5.50
#